data_AF-A0A8H6VVX4-F1
#
_entry.id   AF-A0A8H6VVX4-F1
#
_cell.length_a   1.000
_cell.length_b   1.000
_cell.length_c   1.000
_cell.angle_alpha   90.00
_cell.angle_beta   90.00
_cell.angle_gamma   90.00
#
_symmetry.space_group_name_H-M   'P 1'
#
loop_
_entity.id
_entity.type
_entity.pdbx_description
1 polymer ?
#
loop_
_entity_poly.entity_id
_entity_poly.type
_entity_poly.pdbx_seq_one_letter_code
_entity_poly.pdbx_strand_id
1 'polypeptide(L)'
;MNIFRLLGDLSHLASIFILLHKIQTTRSCRGISFKTQALYAGVFIARYLDLLFRWVSLYNFIMKLFFIGSSCYILYLMRYRFRPSHDPSIDTFRIEYLLGPCILFSLVFNYHFNLTEILWSFSIFLESAETITTHYLAALGAYRALYIPNWIYRYFSDNVVDPIAVTAGIVQTGLYIDFFYVYFTKVLQGQKFELPA
;
A
#
# COMPACT_ATOMS: atom_id res chain seq x y z
N MET A 1 17.78 20.93 -5.26
CA MET A 1 17.42 19.98 -4.18
C MET A 1 17.20 20.79 -2.91
N ASN A 2 16.17 20.52 -2.11
CA ASN A 2 16.04 21.09 -0.76
C ASN A 2 16.26 19.97 0.28
N ILE A 3 16.55 20.35 1.53
CA ILE A 3 16.88 19.37 2.58
C ILE A 3 15.70 18.44 2.90
N PHE A 4 14.48 18.95 2.87
CA PHE A 4 13.27 18.16 3.12
C PHE A 4 13.06 17.06 2.08
N ARG A 5 13.28 17.37 0.79
CA ARG A 5 13.20 16.38 -0.29
C ARG A 5 14.29 15.33 -0.16
N LEU A 6 15.51 15.73 0.18
CA LEU A 6 16.60 14.78 0.43
C LEU A 6 16.25 13.82 1.58
N LEU A 7 15.74 14.34 2.70
CA LEU A 7 15.33 13.51 3.83
C LEU A 7 14.15 12.58 3.47
N GLY A 8 13.19 13.06 2.69
CA GLY A 8 12.10 12.23 2.16
C GLY A 8 12.61 11.09 1.27
N ASP A 9 13.50 11.39 0.33
CA ASP A 9 14.11 10.40 -0.57
C ASP A 9 14.92 9.35 0.23
N LEU A 10 15.66 9.79 1.25
CA LEU A 10 16.41 8.89 2.14
C LEU A 10 15.49 8.02 3.01
N SER A 11 14.38 8.57 3.50
CA SER A 11 13.38 7.80 4.27
C SER A 11 12.73 6.72 3.40
N HIS A 12 12.38 7.06 2.16
CA HIS A 12 11.85 6.10 1.20
C HIS A 12 12.87 4.98 0.92
N LEU A 13 14.13 5.35 0.67
CA LEU A 13 15.23 4.40 0.47
C LEU A 13 15.42 3.48 1.69
N ALA A 14 15.35 4.03 2.91
CA ALA A 14 15.42 3.24 4.14
C ALA A 14 14.28 2.22 4.24
N SER A 15 13.05 2.59 3.85
CA SER A 15 11.90 1.69 3.87
C SER A 15 12.08 0.48 2.94
N ILE A 16 12.69 0.69 1.76
CA ILE A 16 13.00 -0.38 0.80
C ILE A 16 14.08 -1.30 1.36
N PHE A 17 15.12 -0.74 1.98
CA PHE A 17 16.15 -1.54 2.63
C PHE A 17 15.62 -2.38 3.78
N ILE A 18 14.75 -1.82 4.62
CA ILE A 18 14.09 -2.56 5.70
C ILE A 18 13.29 -3.74 5.14
N LEU A 19 12.52 -3.51 4.08
CA LEU A 19 11.73 -4.56 3.44
C LEU A 19 12.62 -5.68 2.86
N LEU A 20 13.66 -5.30 2.13
CA LEU A 20 14.62 -6.27 1.57
C LEU A 20 15.36 -7.04 2.67
N HIS A 21 15.81 -6.35 3.71
CA HIS A 21 16.46 -6.98 4.86
C HIS A 21 15.52 -7.97 5.54
N LYS A 22 14.25 -7.59 5.76
CA LYS A 22 13.23 -8.49 6.31
C LYS A 22 13.12 -9.76 5.48
N ILE A 23 12.87 -9.64 4.17
CA ILE A 23 12.68 -10.79 3.26
C ILE A 23 13.92 -11.70 3.25
N GLN A 24 15.12 -11.11 3.23
CA GLN A 24 16.37 -11.89 3.18
C GLN A 24 16.66 -12.59 4.52
N THR A 25 16.42 -11.93 5.65
CA THR A 25 16.68 -12.49 6.99
C THR A 25 15.65 -13.56 7.35
N THR A 26 14.36 -13.33 7.10
CA THR A 26 13.31 -14.32 7.39
C THR A 26 13.20 -15.42 6.33
N ARG A 27 13.87 -15.25 5.18
CA ARG A 27 13.79 -16.16 4.01
C ARG A 27 12.34 -16.41 3.57
N SER A 28 11.45 -15.45 3.78
CA SER A 28 10.01 -15.58 3.59
C SER A 28 9.38 -14.27 3.13
N CYS A 29 8.46 -14.38 2.17
CA CYS A 29 7.62 -13.29 1.67
C CYS A 29 6.18 -13.38 2.21
N ARG A 30 5.94 -14.14 3.28
CA ARG A 30 4.60 -14.27 3.89
C ARG A 30 4.08 -12.91 4.38
N GLY A 31 2.83 -12.59 4.06
CA GLY A 31 2.16 -11.33 4.41
C GLY A 31 2.40 -10.18 3.44
N ILE A 32 3.25 -10.34 2.42
CA ILE A 32 3.52 -9.32 1.41
C ILE A 32 2.68 -9.60 0.16
N SER A 33 1.79 -8.65 -0.18
CA SER A 33 1.01 -8.72 -1.42
C SER A 33 1.91 -8.57 -2.65
N PHE A 34 1.89 -9.55 -3.56
CA PHE A 34 2.63 -9.46 -4.82
C PHE A 34 2.01 -8.40 -5.72
N LYS A 35 0.68 -8.31 -5.76
CA LYS A 35 -0.05 -7.29 -6.52
C LYS A 35 0.36 -5.87 -6.11
N THR A 36 0.41 -5.60 -4.81
CA THR A 36 0.85 -4.28 -4.31
C THR A 36 2.29 -3.97 -4.70
N GLN A 37 3.23 -4.92 -4.54
CA GLN A 37 4.62 -4.71 -4.96
C GLN A 37 4.75 -4.52 -6.48
N ALA A 38 3.89 -5.18 -7.26
CA ALA A 38 3.86 -5.02 -8.71
C ALA A 38 3.32 -3.64 -9.11
N LEU A 39 2.33 -3.11 -8.38
CA LEU A 39 1.84 -1.75 -8.57
C LEU A 39 2.91 -0.71 -8.23
N TYR A 40 3.63 -0.87 -7.11
CA TYR A 40 4.77 0.01 -6.78
C TYR A 40 5.87 -0.01 -7.83
N ALA A 41 6.23 -1.19 -8.36
CA ALA A 41 7.16 -1.30 -9.47
C ALA A 41 6.64 -0.56 -10.72
N GLY A 42 5.35 -0.74 -11.04
CA GLY A 42 4.68 -0.01 -12.12
C GLY A 42 4.72 1.51 -11.94
N VAL A 43 4.50 2.01 -10.72
CA VAL A 43 4.61 3.43 -10.36
C VAL A 43 6.00 3.95 -10.69
N PHE A 44 7.07 3.29 -10.23
CA PHE A 44 8.43 3.77 -10.49
C PHE A 44 8.82 3.72 -11.96
N ILE A 45 8.41 2.68 -12.69
CA ILE A 45 8.67 2.57 -14.13
C ILE A 45 7.96 3.70 -14.88
N ALA A 46 6.68 3.94 -14.60
CA ALA A 46 5.91 5.00 -15.26
C ALA A 46 6.44 6.40 -14.90
N ARG A 47 6.83 6.61 -13.64
CA ARG A 47 7.32 7.91 -13.14
C ARG A 47 8.69 8.29 -13.68
N TYR A 48 9.57 7.31 -13.86
CA TYR A 48 10.99 7.53 -14.17
C TYR A 48 11.34 7.16 -15.62
N LEU A 49 10.34 7.12 -16.51
CA LEU A 49 10.55 6.90 -17.95
C LEU A 49 11.41 8.00 -18.59
N ASP A 50 11.42 9.19 -17.99
CA ASP A 50 12.29 10.31 -18.35
C ASP A 50 13.79 10.01 -18.16
N LEU A 51 14.17 8.96 -17.42
CA LEU A 51 15.56 8.50 -17.25
C LEU A 51 16.26 8.26 -18.60
N LEU A 52 15.52 7.80 -19.61
CA LEU A 52 16.06 7.46 -20.93
C LEU A 52 16.42 8.69 -21.77
N PHE A 53 15.81 9.85 -21.49
CA PHE A 53 15.84 11.00 -22.39
C PHE A 53 16.28 12.30 -21.72
N ARG A 54 16.30 12.36 -20.38
CA ARG A 54 16.61 13.58 -19.63
C ARG A 54 17.64 13.33 -18.55
N TRP A 55 18.84 13.87 -18.76
CA TRP A 55 19.87 13.92 -17.73
C TRP A 55 19.68 15.16 -16.84
N VAL A 56 19.58 14.96 -15.52
CA VAL A 56 19.45 16.05 -14.54
C VAL A 56 20.68 16.14 -13.66
N SER A 57 21.02 15.05 -12.97
CA SER A 57 22.20 14.96 -12.10
C SER A 57 22.54 13.50 -11.83
N LEU A 58 23.79 13.24 -11.43
CA LEU A 58 24.25 11.90 -11.05
C LEU A 58 23.41 11.31 -9.90
N TYR A 59 23.12 12.12 -8.88
CA TYR A 59 22.28 11.70 -7.76
C TYR A 59 20.88 11.27 -8.23
N ASN A 60 20.21 12.09 -9.06
CA ASN A 60 18.87 11.76 -9.55
C ASN A 60 18.87 10.48 -10.39
N PHE A 61 19.87 10.31 -11.25
CA PHE A 61 20.03 9.12 -12.08
C PHE A 61 20.21 7.85 -11.23
N ILE A 62 21.12 7.88 -10.25
CA ILE A 62 21.39 6.74 -9.36
C ILE A 62 20.15 6.40 -8.52
N MET A 63 19.47 7.39 -7.95
CA MET A 63 18.28 7.17 -7.12
C MET A 63 17.15 6.53 -7.92
N LYS A 64 16.87 7.01 -9.14
CA LYS A 64 15.84 6.42 -10.02
C LYS A 64 16.18 4.97 -10.37
N LEU A 65 17.43 4.70 -10.73
CA LEU A 65 17.89 3.34 -11.03
C LEU A 65 17.76 2.42 -9.82
N PHE A 66 18.08 2.92 -8.62
CA PHE A 66 17.90 2.18 -7.37
C PHE A 66 16.43 1.86 -7.09
N PHE A 67 15.50 2.82 -7.23
CA PHE A 67 14.08 2.59 -6.98
C PHE A 67 13.47 1.55 -7.94
N ILE A 68 13.79 1.64 -9.24
CA ILE A 68 13.34 0.65 -10.23
C ILE A 68 13.99 -0.71 -9.94
N GLY A 69 15.32 -0.74 -9.78
CA GLY A 69 16.08 -1.97 -9.59
C GLY A 69 15.67 -2.73 -8.33
N SER A 70 15.50 -2.03 -7.21
CA SER A 70 15.07 -2.63 -5.94
C SER A 70 13.63 -3.15 -6.01
N SER A 71 12.71 -2.43 -6.63
CA SER A 71 11.32 -2.87 -6.80
C SER A 71 11.22 -4.12 -7.68
N CYS A 72 11.95 -4.16 -8.80
CA CYS A 72 12.06 -5.35 -9.65
C CYS A 72 12.73 -6.51 -8.90
N TYR A 73 13.73 -6.24 -8.07
CA TYR A 73 14.40 -7.25 -7.26
C TYR A 73 13.46 -7.85 -6.20
N ILE A 74 12.61 -7.05 -5.55
CA ILE A 74 11.57 -7.54 -4.63
C ILE A 74 10.62 -8.49 -5.37
N LEU A 75 10.14 -8.10 -6.55
CA LEU A 75 9.28 -8.98 -7.37
C LEU A 75 9.99 -10.28 -7.76
N TYR A 76 11.27 -10.21 -8.12
CA TYR A 76 12.08 -11.40 -8.39
C TYR A 76 12.17 -12.32 -7.15
N LEU A 77 12.43 -11.75 -5.97
CA LEU A 77 12.49 -12.50 -4.72
C LEU A 77 11.16 -13.20 -4.43
N MET A 78 10.03 -12.52 -4.63
CA MET A 78 8.69 -13.07 -4.40
C MET A 78 8.30 -14.14 -5.42
N ARG A 79 8.57 -13.91 -6.72
CA ARG A 79 8.10 -14.79 -7.80
C ARG A 79 8.95 -16.04 -7.98
N TYR A 80 10.26 -15.93 -7.75
CA TYR A 80 11.21 -17.01 -8.02
C TYR A 80 11.83 -17.58 -6.76
N ARG A 81 12.55 -16.76 -5.98
CA ARG A 81 13.40 -17.25 -4.88
C ARG A 81 12.59 -17.77 -3.68
N PHE A 82 11.57 -17.03 -3.28
CA PHE A 82 10.72 -17.32 -2.12
C PHE A 82 9.28 -17.63 -2.51
N ARG A 83 9.07 -18.11 -3.74
CA ARG A 83 7.76 -18.51 -4.28
C ARG A 83 6.96 -19.42 -3.32
N PRO A 84 7.53 -20.42 -2.64
CA PRO A 84 6.76 -21.29 -1.75
C PRO A 84 6.16 -20.59 -0.53
N SER A 85 6.72 -19.44 -0.14
CA SER A 85 6.22 -18.63 0.98
C SER A 85 5.17 -17.60 0.59
N HIS A 86 4.94 -17.43 -0.72
CA HIS A 86 3.95 -16.52 -1.24
C HIS A 86 2.57 -17.19 -1.19
N ASP A 87 1.68 -16.60 -0.42
CA ASP A 87 0.30 -17.06 -0.29
C ASP A 87 -0.56 -16.35 -1.35
N PRO A 88 -1.17 -17.05 -2.32
CA PRO A 88 -2.07 -16.41 -3.28
C PRO A 88 -3.37 -15.89 -2.65
N SER A 89 -3.75 -16.39 -1.47
CA SER A 89 -5.01 -16.03 -0.81
C SER A 89 -5.02 -14.60 -0.25
N ILE A 90 -3.85 -14.02 0.03
CA ILE A 90 -3.74 -12.61 0.42
C ILE A 90 -3.95 -11.66 -0.78
N ASP A 91 -3.79 -12.14 -2.00
CA ASP A 91 -3.84 -11.34 -3.24
C ASP A 91 -5.21 -11.43 -3.95
N THR A 92 -6.30 -11.27 -3.21
CA THR A 92 -7.68 -11.34 -3.76
C THR A 92 -8.14 -10.04 -4.43
N PHE A 93 -7.49 -8.91 -4.14
CA PHE A 93 -7.90 -7.61 -4.66
C PHE A 93 -7.79 -7.53 -6.19
N ARG A 94 -8.84 -6.99 -6.84
CA ARG A 94 -8.90 -6.79 -8.30
C ARG A 94 -8.23 -5.46 -8.66
N ILE A 95 -7.05 -5.54 -9.25
CA ILE A 95 -6.21 -4.39 -9.61
C ILE A 95 -6.89 -3.46 -10.61
N GLU A 96 -7.84 -3.98 -11.39
CA GLU A 96 -8.58 -3.26 -12.41
C GLU A 96 -9.38 -2.09 -11.82
N TYR A 97 -9.93 -2.26 -10.60
CA TYR A 97 -10.65 -1.20 -9.90
C TYR A 97 -9.76 -0.05 -9.45
N LEU A 98 -8.45 -0.28 -9.35
CA LEU A 98 -7.47 0.76 -9.05
C LEU A 98 -6.95 1.40 -10.34
N LEU A 99 -6.57 0.57 -11.31
CA LEU A 99 -5.96 1.00 -12.57
C LEU A 99 -6.92 1.84 -13.43
N GLY A 100 -8.18 1.43 -13.55
CA GLY A 100 -9.17 2.12 -14.39
C GLY A 100 -9.35 3.59 -13.99
N PRO A 101 -9.70 3.90 -12.74
CA PRO A 101 -9.81 5.29 -12.27
C PRO A 101 -8.50 6.06 -12.37
N CYS A 102 -7.34 5.46 -12.07
CA CYS A 102 -6.05 6.14 -12.17
C CYS A 102 -5.69 6.53 -13.61
N ILE A 103 -6.01 5.68 -14.59
CA ILE A 103 -5.84 5.99 -16.02
C ILE A 103 -6.79 7.11 -16.45
N LEU A 104 -8.06 7.06 -16.01
CA LEU A 104 -9.02 8.12 -16.34
C LEU A 104 -8.55 9.47 -15.77
N PHE A 105 -8.14 9.49 -14.49
CA PHE A 105 -7.67 10.71 -13.85
C PHE A 105 -6.37 11.24 -14.46
N SER A 106 -5.44 10.40 -14.89
CA SER A 106 -4.22 10.88 -15.54
C SER A 106 -4.45 11.50 -16.92
N LEU A 107 -5.49 11.06 -17.63
CA LEU A 107 -5.89 11.65 -18.92
C LEU A 107 -6.61 12.99 -18.73
N VAL A 108 -7.35 13.18 -17.64
CA VAL A 108 -8.05 14.43 -17.33
C VAL A 108 -7.14 15.46 -16.68
N PHE A 109 -6.32 15.02 -15.72
CA PHE A 109 -5.43 15.87 -14.91
C PHE A 109 -3.98 15.66 -15.31
N ASN A 110 -3.56 16.27 -16.42
CA ASN A 110 -2.17 16.38 -16.83
C ASN A 110 -1.82 17.84 -17.19
N TYR A 111 -0.54 18.19 -17.07
CA TYR A 111 -0.05 19.52 -17.47
C TYR A 111 0.06 19.66 -19.00
N HIS A 112 0.47 18.59 -19.67
CA HIS A 112 0.61 18.52 -21.11
C HIS A 112 0.19 17.13 -21.61
N PHE A 113 -0.48 17.09 -22.77
CA PHE A 113 -0.91 15.86 -23.45
C PHE A 113 0.25 15.14 -24.15
N ASN A 114 1.28 14.79 -23.37
CA ASN A 114 2.42 13.99 -23.78
C ASN A 114 2.41 12.65 -23.04
N LEU A 115 2.83 11.57 -23.69
CA LEU A 115 2.81 10.24 -23.09
C LEU A 115 3.58 10.18 -21.76
N THR A 116 4.75 10.82 -21.69
CA THR A 116 5.58 10.86 -20.47
C THR A 116 4.89 11.60 -19.32
N GLU A 117 4.18 12.69 -19.60
CA GLU A 117 3.44 13.47 -18.60
C GLU A 117 2.18 12.75 -18.12
N ILE A 118 1.49 12.05 -19.03
CA ILE A 118 0.35 11.21 -18.69
C ILE A 118 0.79 10.04 -17.80
N LEU A 119 1.91 9.38 -18.13
CA LEU A 119 2.48 8.29 -17.33
C LEU A 119 2.99 8.79 -15.97
N TRP A 120 3.59 9.97 -15.93
CA TRP A 120 3.98 10.61 -14.69
C TRP A 120 2.76 10.91 -13.81
N SER A 121 1.71 11.52 -14.37
CA SER A 121 0.46 11.82 -13.66
C SER A 121 -0.24 10.54 -13.17
N PHE A 122 -0.28 9.51 -14.02
CA PHE A 122 -0.77 8.18 -13.67
C PHE A 122 -0.02 7.59 -12.47
N SER A 123 1.31 7.72 -12.44
CA SER A 123 2.12 7.22 -11.32
C SER A 123 1.77 7.90 -9.98
N ILE A 124 1.36 9.17 -9.99
CA ILE A 124 0.98 9.93 -8.80
C ILE A 124 -0.38 9.45 -8.28
N PHE A 125 -1.37 9.32 -9.16
CA PHE A 125 -2.70 8.83 -8.79
C PHE A 125 -2.64 7.38 -8.29
N LEU A 126 -1.85 6.53 -8.95
CA LEU A 126 -1.74 5.13 -8.57
C LEU A 126 -1.10 4.94 -7.19
N GLU A 127 -0.02 5.68 -6.88
CA GLU A 127 0.63 5.65 -5.55
C GLU A 127 -0.33 6.13 -4.45
N SER A 128 -1.13 7.17 -4.75
CA SER A 128 -2.08 7.74 -3.79
C SER A 128 -3.25 6.79 -3.52
N ALA A 129 -3.80 6.16 -4.55
CA ALA A 129 -4.96 5.29 -4.43
C ALA A 129 -4.65 4.02 -3.61
N GLU A 130 -3.42 3.50 -3.72
CA GLU A 130 -2.96 2.37 -2.89
C GLU A 130 -2.88 2.75 -1.40
N THR A 131 -2.38 3.95 -1.11
CA THR A 131 -2.31 4.48 0.26
C THR A 131 -3.70 4.72 0.86
N ILE A 132 -4.62 5.30 0.08
CA ILE A 132 -6.01 5.58 0.51
C ILE A 132 -6.73 4.29 0.86
N THR A 133 -6.56 3.23 0.05
CA THR A 133 -7.24 1.95 0.30
C THR A 133 -6.88 1.39 1.69
N THR A 134 -5.62 1.54 2.11
CA THR A 134 -5.15 1.10 3.44
C THR A 134 -5.80 1.90 4.57
N HIS A 135 -5.81 3.23 4.50
CA HIS A 135 -6.43 4.07 5.54
C HIS A 135 -7.95 3.99 5.54
N TYR A 136 -8.56 3.81 4.37
CA TYR A 136 -10.00 3.60 4.23
C TYR A 136 -10.44 2.32 4.95
N LEU A 137 -9.73 1.20 4.75
CA LEU A 137 -10.02 -0.05 5.44
C LEU A 137 -9.88 0.10 6.96
N ALA A 138 -8.91 0.90 7.43
CA ALA A 138 -8.76 1.19 8.86
C ALA A 138 -9.89 2.04 9.43
N ALA A 139 -10.33 3.07 8.70
CA ALA A 139 -11.48 3.87 9.10
C ALA A 139 -12.79 3.05 9.08
N LEU A 140 -12.96 2.17 8.10
CA LEU A 140 -14.12 1.27 7.99
C LEU A 140 -14.14 0.25 9.14
N GLY A 141 -12.99 -0.31 9.48
CA GLY A 141 -12.84 -1.12 10.69
C GLY A 141 -13.20 -0.31 11.94
N ALA A 142 -12.72 0.94 12.05
CA ALA A 142 -12.89 1.76 13.26
C ALA A 142 -14.36 2.12 13.46
N TYR A 143 -15.05 2.44 12.38
CA TYR A 143 -16.51 2.59 12.36
C TYR A 143 -17.22 1.35 12.94
N ARG A 144 -16.85 0.13 12.54
CA ARG A 144 -17.46 -1.10 13.07
C ARG A 144 -17.11 -1.34 14.54
N ALA A 145 -15.87 -1.09 14.95
CA ALA A 145 -15.44 -1.21 16.33
C ALA A 145 -16.20 -0.25 17.27
N LEU A 146 -16.47 0.99 16.82
CA LEU A 146 -17.24 1.99 17.57
C LEU A 146 -18.71 1.61 17.77
N TYR A 147 -19.26 0.67 17.00
CA TYR A 147 -20.60 0.16 17.24
C TYR A 147 -20.70 -0.71 18.50
N ILE A 148 -19.61 -1.33 18.94
CA ILE A 148 -19.56 -2.14 20.17
C ILE A 148 -19.91 -1.28 21.40
N PRO A 149 -19.20 -0.17 21.70
CA PRO A 149 -19.58 0.70 22.82
C PRO A 149 -20.95 1.36 22.60
N ASN A 150 -21.39 1.58 21.35
CA ASN A 150 -22.75 2.06 21.08
C ASN A 150 -23.84 1.06 21.49
N TRP A 151 -23.66 -0.25 21.24
CA TRP A 151 -24.61 -1.26 21.74
C TRP A 151 -24.60 -1.34 23.26
N ILE A 152 -23.43 -1.22 23.90
CA ILE A 152 -23.32 -1.15 25.36
C ILE A 152 -24.09 0.07 25.88
N TYR A 153 -23.89 1.24 25.27
CA TYR A 153 -24.61 2.46 25.65
C TYR A 153 -26.13 2.29 25.50
N ARG A 154 -26.61 1.79 24.36
CA ARG A 154 -28.05 1.56 24.11
C ARG A 154 -28.68 0.53 25.03
N TYR A 155 -27.91 -0.46 25.49
CA TYR A 155 -28.36 -1.39 26.52
C TYR A 155 -28.66 -0.66 27.84
N PHE A 156 -27.78 0.25 28.26
CA PHE A 156 -27.95 1.01 29.51
C PHE A 156 -28.94 2.19 29.40
N SER A 157 -29.03 2.85 28.24
CA SER A 157 -29.91 4.03 28.06
C SER A 157 -31.33 3.63 27.64
N ASP A 158 -31.46 2.74 26.65
CA ASP A 158 -32.71 2.51 25.94
C ASP A 158 -33.32 1.12 26.23
N ASN A 159 -32.60 0.24 26.95
CA ASN A 159 -32.96 -1.18 27.15
C ASN A 159 -33.24 -1.94 25.84
N VAL A 160 -32.68 -1.48 24.71
CA VAL A 160 -32.85 -2.13 23.40
C VAL A 160 -31.60 -2.91 23.04
N VAL A 161 -31.77 -4.23 22.81
CA VAL A 161 -30.73 -5.11 22.27
C VAL A 161 -31.28 -5.81 21.04
N ASP A 162 -30.54 -5.70 19.94
CA ASP A 162 -30.76 -6.53 18.75
C ASP A 162 -29.66 -7.61 18.73
N PRO A 163 -29.99 -8.87 19.08
CA PRO A 163 -29.02 -9.95 19.12
C PRO A 163 -28.37 -10.20 17.75
N ILE A 164 -29.09 -10.01 16.64
CA ILE A 164 -28.56 -10.24 15.30
C ILE A 164 -27.51 -9.18 14.97
N ALA A 165 -27.82 -7.90 15.23
CA ALA A 165 -26.90 -6.80 15.00
C ALA A 165 -25.62 -6.91 15.85
N VAL A 166 -25.78 -7.30 17.13
CA VAL A 166 -24.66 -7.47 18.06
C VAL A 166 -23.79 -8.66 17.65
N THR A 167 -24.37 -9.83 17.38
CA THR A 167 -23.59 -11.03 17.03
C THR A 167 -22.89 -10.87 15.67
N ALA A 168 -23.60 -10.39 14.64
CA ALA A 168 -23.00 -10.13 13.33
C ALA A 168 -21.91 -9.05 13.41
N GLY A 169 -22.12 -8.02 14.21
CA GLY A 169 -21.17 -6.93 14.40
C GLY A 169 -19.93 -7.31 15.22
N ILE A 170 -20.05 -8.24 16.19
CA ILE A 170 -18.90 -8.83 16.89
C ILE A 170 -18.10 -9.71 15.94
N VAL A 171 -18.74 -10.57 15.14
CA VAL A 171 -18.05 -11.38 14.11
C VAL A 171 -17.34 -10.49 13.11
N GLN A 172 -18.00 -9.45 12.62
CA GLN A 172 -17.42 -8.50 11.67
C GLN A 172 -16.22 -7.76 12.29
N THR A 173 -16.34 -7.26 13.52
CA THR A 173 -15.21 -6.62 14.22
C THR A 173 -14.06 -7.60 14.47
N GLY A 174 -14.37 -8.85 14.81
CA GLY A 174 -13.39 -9.92 14.98
C GLY A 174 -12.56 -10.18 13.73
N LEU A 175 -13.18 -10.15 12.55
CA LEU A 175 -12.48 -10.25 11.27
C LEU A 175 -11.56 -9.05 10.99
N TYR A 176 -11.87 -7.87 11.55
CA TYR A 176 -11.02 -6.68 11.46
C TYR A 176 -9.92 -6.62 12.55
N ILE A 177 -9.97 -7.44 13.61
CA ILE A 177 -8.97 -7.40 14.70
C ILE A 177 -7.57 -7.63 14.17
N ASP A 178 -7.42 -8.55 13.22
CA ASP A 178 -6.13 -8.91 12.65
C ASP A 178 -5.57 -7.80 11.74
N PHE A 179 -6.47 -7.20 10.93
CA PHE A 179 -6.21 -5.96 10.18
C PHE A 179 -5.76 -4.83 11.11
N PHE A 180 -6.45 -4.63 12.25
CA PHE A 180 -6.14 -3.58 13.20
C PHE A 180 -4.84 -3.82 13.95
N TYR A 181 -4.58 -5.05 14.39
CA TYR A 181 -3.34 -5.42 15.04
C TYR A 181 -2.15 -5.01 14.16
N VAL A 182 -2.22 -5.29 12.86
CA VAL A 182 -1.20 -4.86 11.90
C VAL A 182 -1.23 -3.38 11.61
N TYR A 183 -2.40 -2.75 11.49
CA TYR A 183 -2.49 -1.32 11.27
C TYR A 183 -1.84 -0.54 12.43
N PHE A 184 -2.16 -0.89 13.68
CA PHE A 184 -1.61 -0.24 14.87
C PHE A 184 -0.14 -0.56 15.11
N THR A 185 0.31 -1.80 14.86
CA THR A 185 1.72 -2.16 15.08
C THR A 185 2.63 -1.68 13.94
N LYS A 186 2.15 -1.66 12.70
CA LYS A 186 2.97 -1.28 11.54
C LYS A 186 2.78 0.19 11.16
N VAL A 187 1.56 0.67 10.94
CA VAL A 187 1.31 2.00 10.37
C VAL A 187 1.58 3.12 11.39
N LEU A 188 1.21 2.96 12.65
CA LEU A 188 1.48 3.93 13.72
C LEU A 188 2.96 3.99 14.14
N GLN A 189 3.75 2.98 13.78
CA GLN A 189 5.22 2.97 13.93
C GLN A 189 5.95 3.36 12.63
N GLY A 190 5.23 3.78 11.59
CA GLY A 190 5.80 4.21 10.31
C GLY A 190 6.26 3.08 9.38
N GLN A 191 5.87 1.83 9.63
CA GLN A 191 6.15 0.66 8.78
C GLN A 191 4.92 0.25 7.96
N LYS A 192 5.13 -0.19 6.70
CA LYS A 192 4.04 -0.51 5.77
C LYS A 192 3.29 -1.80 6.16
N PHE A 193 1.99 -1.75 5.83
CA PHE A 193 0.93 -2.69 6.14
C PHE A 193 1.16 -4.10 5.54
N GLU A 194 1.00 -5.15 6.36
CA GLU A 194 1.01 -6.56 5.95
C GLU A 194 -0.02 -7.30 6.78
N LEU A 195 -1.18 -7.66 6.21
CA LEU A 195 -2.20 -8.44 6.92
C LEU A 195 -1.59 -9.73 7.49
N PRO A 196 -1.85 -10.07 8.76
CA PRO A 196 -1.60 -11.42 9.25
C PRO A 196 -2.60 -12.37 8.59
N ALA A 197 -2.25 -13.64 8.60
CA ALA A 197 -3.02 -14.73 8.03
C ALA A 197 -3.88 -15.39 9.11
#